data_AF-A0A0X7BBS0-F1
#
_entry.id   AF-A0A0X7BBS0-F1
#
_cell.length_a   1.000
_cell.length_b   1.000
_cell.length_c   1.000
_cell.angle_alpha   90.00
_cell.angle_beta   90.00
_cell.angle_gamma   90.00
#
_symmetry.space_group_name_H-M   'P 1'
#
loop_
_entity.id
_entity.type
_entity.pdbx_description
1 polymer ?
#
loop_
_entity_poly.entity_id
_entity_poly.type
_entity_poly.pdbx_seq_one_letter_code
_entity_poly.pdbx_strand_id
1 'polypeptide(L)'
;MKATKTKPPVVYGDHLPITPFQIKRIMNNCNYLVEMKNEWVQWVTEDNSRTSLKSITQAQAVKIIKQQTGEDPKQELKTIVQGGRSHSKSNWALFDSKNKQHLGVMANLRTLQWTVPSERHGEVADLERLSNFLKSDLSPVKKPLKKMEPWEVSKIIECFKSMITKKYK
;
A
#
# COMPACT_ATOMS: atom_id res chain seq x y z
N MET A 1 -25.16 -11.50 26.83
CA MET A 1 -24.37 -11.09 25.65
C MET A 1 -25.21 -11.29 24.40
N LYS A 2 -25.60 -10.23 23.68
CA LYS A 2 -26.29 -10.38 22.38
C LYS A 2 -25.27 -10.84 21.35
N ALA A 3 -25.46 -12.03 20.77
CA ALA A 3 -24.65 -12.51 19.67
C ALA A 3 -24.75 -11.51 18.50
N THR A 4 -23.64 -10.87 18.16
CA THR A 4 -23.56 -9.96 17.01
C THR A 4 -23.72 -10.82 15.76
N LYS A 5 -24.85 -10.71 15.06
CA LYS A 5 -25.06 -11.37 13.77
C LYS A 5 -23.94 -10.93 12.82
N THR A 6 -23.03 -11.83 12.48
CA THR A 6 -21.99 -11.58 11.48
C THR A 6 -22.67 -11.38 10.13
N LYS A 7 -22.33 -10.29 9.45
CA LYS A 7 -22.84 -10.04 8.09
C LYS A 7 -22.34 -11.17 7.18
N PRO A 8 -23.19 -11.69 6.28
CA PRO A 8 -22.77 -12.73 5.35
C PRO A 8 -21.58 -12.23 4.49
N PRO A 9 -20.68 -13.14 4.08
CA PRO A 9 -19.56 -12.79 3.22
C PRO A 9 -20.07 -12.18 1.91
N VAL A 10 -19.38 -11.15 1.42
CA VAL A 10 -19.71 -10.50 0.14
C VAL A 10 -19.36 -11.47 -0.98
N VAL A 11 -20.33 -11.75 -1.84
CA VAL A 11 -20.14 -12.61 -3.03
C VAL A 11 -19.75 -11.73 -4.21
N TYR A 12 -18.73 -12.16 -4.95
CA TYR A 12 -18.19 -11.45 -6.11
C TYR A 12 -18.62 -12.12 -7.41
N GLY A 13 -19.04 -11.32 -8.39
CA GLY A 13 -19.50 -11.79 -9.69
C GLY A 13 -20.07 -10.66 -10.53
N ASP A 14 -19.91 -10.76 -11.86
CA ASP A 14 -20.16 -9.64 -12.78
C ASP A 14 -21.61 -9.12 -12.76
N HIS A 15 -22.58 -10.04 -12.65
CA HIS A 15 -24.01 -9.73 -12.62
C HIS A 15 -24.58 -9.52 -11.21
N LEU A 16 -23.74 -9.59 -10.18
CA LEU A 16 -24.18 -9.43 -8.80
C LEU A 16 -24.43 -7.96 -8.46
N PRO A 17 -25.24 -7.68 -7.42
CA PRO A 17 -25.43 -6.32 -6.93
C PRO A 17 -24.10 -5.71 -6.47
N ILE A 18 -23.99 -4.40 -6.66
CA ILE A 18 -22.83 -3.62 -6.22
C ILE A 18 -22.46 -3.91 -4.75
N THR A 19 -21.17 -3.96 -4.46
CA THR A 19 -20.68 -4.17 -3.10
C THR A 19 -20.65 -2.87 -2.30
N PRO A 20 -20.76 -2.91 -0.95
CA PRO A 20 -20.59 -1.73 -0.11
C PRO A 20 -19.25 -1.00 -0.32
N PHE A 21 -18.20 -1.75 -0.65
CA PHE A 21 -16.89 -1.21 -0.96
C PHE A 21 -16.90 -0.37 -2.24
N GLN A 22 -17.48 -0.90 -3.33
CA GLN A 22 -17.59 -0.18 -4.60
C GLN A 22 -18.43 1.10 -4.47
N ILE A 23 -19.54 1.06 -3.74
CA ILE A 23 -20.35 2.26 -3.44
C ILE A 23 -19.48 3.33 -2.78
N LYS A 24 -18.75 2.96 -1.71
CA LYS A 24 -17.89 3.88 -0.98
C LYS A 24 -16.77 4.45 -1.87
N ARG A 25 -16.15 3.62 -2.71
CA ARG A 25 -15.06 4.03 -3.62
C ARG A 25 -15.55 5.05 -4.65
N ILE A 26 -16.66 4.76 -5.33
CA ILE A 26 -17.25 5.65 -6.34
C ILE A 26 -17.64 6.99 -5.71
N MET A 27 -18.32 6.97 -4.57
CA MET A 27 -18.70 8.20 -3.87
C MET A 27 -17.49 9.03 -3.44
N ASN A 28 -16.42 8.38 -2.96
CA ASN A 28 -15.20 9.06 -2.57
C ASN A 28 -14.48 9.70 -3.76
N ASN A 29 -14.40 8.99 -4.89
CA ASN A 29 -13.84 9.54 -6.13
C ASN A 29 -14.67 10.71 -6.67
N CYS A 30 -15.99 10.71 -6.40
CA CYS A 30 -16.87 11.81 -6.72
C CYS A 30 -16.87 12.96 -5.70
N ASN A 31 -15.96 12.99 -4.70
CA ASN A 31 -15.99 13.97 -3.61
C ASN A 31 -17.36 14.07 -2.90
N TYR A 32 -18.12 12.97 -2.88
CA TYR A 32 -19.49 12.89 -2.38
C TYR A 32 -20.51 13.81 -3.08
N LEU A 33 -20.19 14.32 -4.28
CA LEU A 33 -21.11 15.09 -5.11
C LEU A 33 -22.12 14.16 -5.80
N VAL A 34 -23.40 14.38 -5.53
CA VAL A 34 -24.50 13.52 -6.00
C VAL A 34 -24.67 13.58 -7.51
N GLU A 35 -24.57 14.77 -8.11
CA GLU A 35 -24.73 14.98 -9.56
C GLU A 35 -23.66 14.24 -10.35
N MET A 36 -22.38 14.38 -9.96
CA MET A 36 -21.29 13.66 -10.60
C MET A 36 -21.47 12.14 -10.48
N LYS A 37 -21.93 11.63 -9.34
CA LYS A 37 -22.31 10.22 -9.22
C LYS A 37 -23.45 9.84 -10.19
N ASN A 38 -24.47 10.69 -10.35
CA ASN A 38 -25.62 10.42 -11.21
C ASN A 38 -25.18 10.27 -12.66
N GLU A 39 -24.33 11.17 -13.15
CA GLU A 39 -23.75 11.11 -14.49
C GLU A 39 -23.02 9.78 -14.74
N TRP A 40 -22.22 9.32 -13.77
CA TRP A 40 -21.53 8.01 -13.88
C TRP A 40 -22.50 6.83 -13.93
N VAL A 41 -23.61 6.88 -13.18
CA VAL A 41 -24.65 5.83 -13.23
C VAL A 41 -25.37 5.85 -14.56
N GLN A 42 -25.76 7.02 -15.05
CA GLN A 42 -26.43 7.17 -16.34
C GLN A 42 -25.53 6.69 -17.49
N TRP A 43 -24.24 7.05 -17.46
CA TRP A 43 -23.26 6.62 -18.44
C TRP A 43 -23.12 5.09 -18.50
N VAL A 44 -23.06 4.40 -17.35
CA VAL A 44 -22.85 2.95 -17.33
C VAL A 44 -24.12 2.13 -17.58
N THR A 45 -25.29 2.75 -17.43
CA THR A 45 -26.60 2.12 -17.65
C THR A 45 -27.25 2.52 -18.96
N GLU A 46 -26.69 3.52 -19.64
CA GLU A 46 -27.24 4.13 -20.86
C GLU A 46 -28.69 4.62 -20.67
N ASP A 47 -29.05 4.96 -19.44
CA ASP A 47 -30.42 5.31 -19.02
C ASP A 47 -30.40 6.56 -18.14
N ASN A 48 -30.87 7.68 -18.71
CA ASN A 48 -30.89 8.98 -18.04
C ASN A 48 -31.80 9.02 -16.80
N SER A 49 -32.75 8.08 -16.68
CA SER A 49 -33.64 8.01 -15.51
C SER A 49 -32.97 7.35 -14.29
N ARG A 50 -31.87 6.63 -14.48
CA ARG A 50 -31.18 5.90 -13.41
C ARG A 50 -30.11 6.75 -12.75
N THR A 51 -30.29 7.01 -11.46
CA THR A 51 -29.37 7.81 -10.64
C THR A 51 -28.81 7.04 -9.44
N SER A 52 -29.27 5.82 -9.20
CA SER A 52 -28.92 5.04 -8.00
C SER A 52 -27.70 4.15 -8.21
N LEU A 53 -26.77 4.16 -7.26
CA LEU A 53 -25.68 3.17 -7.23
C LEU A 53 -26.19 1.75 -6.95
N LYS A 54 -27.39 1.59 -6.36
CA LYS A 54 -27.95 0.27 -6.08
C LYS A 54 -28.54 -0.40 -7.32
N SER A 55 -28.80 0.36 -8.39
CA SER A 55 -29.34 -0.17 -9.64
C SER A 55 -28.27 -0.64 -10.63
N ILE A 56 -26.98 -0.60 -10.24
CA ILE A 56 -25.87 -1.05 -11.08
C ILE A 56 -25.26 -2.35 -10.56
N THR A 57 -24.72 -3.12 -11.50
CA THR A 57 -24.02 -4.39 -11.23
C THR A 57 -22.57 -4.15 -10.80
N GLN A 58 -21.93 -5.17 -10.23
CA GLN A 58 -20.51 -5.10 -9.89
C GLN A 58 -19.63 -4.82 -11.11
N ALA A 59 -19.93 -5.39 -12.28
CA ALA A 59 -19.20 -5.14 -13.52
C ALA A 59 -19.31 -3.67 -13.97
N GLN A 60 -20.50 -3.08 -13.88
CA GLN A 60 -20.71 -1.67 -14.18
C GLN A 60 -19.98 -0.76 -13.18
N ALA A 61 -20.03 -1.08 -11.89
CA ALA A 61 -19.27 -0.36 -10.88
C ALA A 61 -17.75 -0.39 -11.14
N VAL A 62 -17.23 -1.52 -11.61
CA VAL A 62 -15.83 -1.68 -12.02
C VAL A 62 -15.49 -0.78 -13.21
N LYS A 63 -16.37 -0.66 -14.21
CA LYS A 63 -16.17 0.26 -15.35
C LYS A 63 -16.06 1.71 -14.90
N ILE A 64 -16.95 2.15 -14.00
CA ILE A 64 -16.92 3.53 -13.46
C ILE A 64 -15.60 3.78 -12.74
N ILE A 65 -15.20 2.89 -11.82
CA ILE A 65 -13.96 3.06 -11.05
C ILE A 65 -12.76 3.14 -12.00
N LYS A 66 -12.69 2.26 -13.01
CA LYS A 66 -11.61 2.26 -14.01
C LYS A 66 -11.54 3.58 -14.78
N GLN A 67 -12.69 4.13 -15.17
CA GLN A 67 -12.74 5.41 -15.90
C GLN A 67 -12.36 6.60 -15.01
N GLN A 68 -12.71 6.56 -13.72
CA GLN A 68 -12.39 7.63 -12.75
C GLN A 68 -10.90 7.65 -12.35
N THR A 69 -10.27 6.48 -12.19
CA THR A 69 -8.89 6.38 -11.70
C THR A 69 -7.87 6.22 -12.81
N GLY A 70 -8.27 5.80 -14.01
CA GLY A 70 -7.35 5.48 -15.11
C GLY A 70 -6.55 4.19 -14.88
N GLU A 71 -6.83 3.44 -13.80
CA GLU A 71 -6.14 2.20 -13.44
C GLU A 71 -7.11 1.00 -13.47
N ASP A 72 -6.63 -0.17 -13.86
CA ASP A 72 -7.43 -1.40 -13.78
C ASP A 72 -7.64 -1.80 -12.32
N PRO A 73 -8.88 -1.93 -11.81
CA PRO A 73 -9.12 -2.25 -10.39
C PRO A 73 -8.62 -3.64 -9.98
N LYS A 74 -8.29 -4.52 -10.93
CA LYS A 74 -7.55 -5.77 -10.67
C LYS A 74 -6.10 -5.52 -10.18
N GLN A 75 -5.46 -4.43 -10.61
CA GLN A 75 -4.20 -3.98 -10.04
C GLN A 75 -4.42 -3.43 -8.62
N GLU A 76 -5.45 -2.60 -8.40
CA GLU A 76 -5.76 -2.06 -7.06
C GLU A 76 -6.07 -3.15 -6.01
N LEU A 77 -6.78 -4.22 -6.37
CA LEU A 77 -7.06 -5.35 -5.47
C LEU A 77 -5.79 -6.10 -5.05
N LYS A 78 -4.80 -6.21 -5.94
CA LYS A 78 -3.47 -6.73 -5.61
C LYS A 78 -2.77 -5.82 -4.59
N THR A 79 -2.94 -4.51 -4.73
CA THR A 79 -2.42 -3.47 -3.83
C THR A 79 -3.14 -3.45 -2.46
N ILE A 80 -4.43 -3.75 -2.42
CA ILE A 80 -5.23 -3.79 -1.18
C ILE A 80 -4.96 -5.06 -0.37
N VAL A 81 -4.86 -6.24 -1.02
CA VAL A 81 -4.50 -7.50 -0.35
C VAL A 81 -3.05 -7.46 0.18
N GLN A 82 -2.18 -6.64 -0.42
CA GLN A 82 -0.82 -6.41 0.05
C GLN A 82 -0.64 -5.19 0.97
N GLY A 83 -1.74 -4.54 1.36
CA GLY A 83 -1.74 -3.50 2.39
C GLY A 83 -1.17 -2.16 1.93
N GLY A 84 -2.00 -1.35 1.28
CA GLY A 84 -2.13 0.09 1.53
C GLY A 84 -0.89 0.99 1.37
N ARG A 85 -1.02 1.95 0.45
CA ARG A 85 -0.10 3.05 0.06
C ARG A 85 0.99 2.63 -0.91
N SER A 86 0.76 3.00 -2.18
CA SER A 86 1.77 3.27 -3.23
C SER A 86 3.17 2.69 -2.98
N HIS A 87 3.31 1.37 -3.08
CA HIS A 87 4.60 0.69 -3.15
C HIS A 87 4.56 -0.35 -4.27
N SER A 88 4.33 0.12 -5.50
CA SER A 88 4.66 -0.67 -6.70
C SER A 88 6.17 -0.88 -6.85
N LYS A 89 7.00 -0.18 -6.08
CA LYS A 89 8.41 -0.54 -5.87
C LYS A 89 8.47 -1.60 -4.78
N SER A 90 8.91 -2.82 -5.13
CA SER A 90 9.38 -3.82 -4.17
C SER A 90 10.32 -3.14 -3.17
N ASN A 91 9.81 -2.81 -1.97
CA ASN A 91 10.58 -2.14 -0.94
C ASN A 91 11.45 -3.20 -0.26
N TRP A 92 12.73 -3.20 -0.60
CA TRP A 92 13.71 -4.17 -0.09
C TRP A 92 14.04 -3.90 1.39
N ALA A 93 13.65 -2.75 1.95
CA ALA A 93 13.89 -2.38 3.34
C ALA A 93 12.79 -2.85 4.31
N LEU A 94 11.82 -3.64 3.85
CA LEU A 94 10.78 -4.18 4.74
C LEU A 94 11.42 -5.03 5.84
N PHE A 95 11.22 -4.62 7.09
CA PHE A 95 11.85 -5.22 8.25
C PHE A 95 10.83 -5.88 9.19
N ASP A 96 11.35 -6.68 10.13
CA ASP A 96 10.57 -7.34 11.18
C ASP A 96 10.96 -6.71 12.52
N SER A 97 9.98 -6.14 13.23
CA SER A 97 10.19 -5.51 14.53
C SER A 97 10.52 -6.51 15.64
N LYS A 98 10.26 -7.80 15.45
CA LYS A 98 10.66 -8.87 16.39
C LYS A 98 12.10 -9.32 16.19
N ASN A 99 12.69 -9.05 15.02
CA ASN A 99 14.06 -9.43 14.73
C ASN A 99 15.04 -8.36 15.25
N LYS A 100 15.87 -8.73 16.23
CA LYS A 100 16.86 -7.83 16.85
C LYS A 100 17.91 -7.31 15.86
N GLN A 101 18.30 -8.09 14.85
CA GLN A 101 19.27 -7.64 13.84
C GLN A 101 18.66 -6.57 12.93
N HIS A 102 17.40 -6.73 12.54
CA HIS A 102 16.67 -5.73 11.76
C HIS A 102 16.54 -4.40 12.54
N LEU A 103 16.24 -4.48 13.83
CA LEU A 103 16.26 -3.29 14.70
C LEU A 103 17.65 -2.66 14.78
N GLY A 104 18.72 -3.47 14.82
CA GLY A 104 20.10 -2.99 14.75
C GLY A 104 20.40 -2.22 13.46
N VAL A 105 19.92 -2.69 12.32
CA VAL A 105 20.02 -1.95 11.04
C VAL A 105 19.31 -0.60 11.15
N MET A 106 18.08 -0.56 11.68
CA MET A 106 17.34 0.69 11.86
C MET A 106 18.03 1.67 12.80
N ALA A 107 18.64 1.17 13.88
CA ALA A 107 19.42 2.01 14.80
C ALA A 107 20.63 2.65 14.09
N ASN A 108 21.38 1.86 13.31
CA ASN A 108 22.53 2.36 12.55
C ASN A 108 22.12 3.42 11.51
N LEU A 109 20.96 3.26 10.85
CA LEU A 109 20.45 4.26 9.91
C LEU A 109 20.19 5.60 10.60
N ARG A 110 19.63 5.59 11.82
CA ARG A 110 19.46 6.82 12.61
C ARG A 110 20.81 7.45 12.97
N THR A 111 21.79 6.65 13.38
CA THR A 111 23.15 7.16 13.64
C THR A 111 23.77 7.78 12.39
N LEU A 112 23.52 7.21 11.20
CA LEU A 112 23.97 7.79 9.93
C LEU A 112 23.18 9.03 9.48
N GLN A 113 22.13 9.42 10.21
CA GLN A 113 21.17 10.47 9.84
C GLN A 113 20.48 10.17 8.50
N TRP A 114 20.18 8.88 8.26
CA TRP A 114 19.30 8.45 7.18
C TRP A 114 17.88 8.39 7.73
N THR A 115 17.32 9.57 8.00
CA THR A 115 16.00 9.76 8.61
C THR A 115 15.13 10.68 7.76
N VAL A 116 13.82 10.53 7.88
CA VAL A 116 12.79 11.35 7.24
C VAL A 116 11.86 11.86 8.33
N PRO A 117 11.38 13.12 8.25
CA PRO A 117 10.38 13.63 9.18
C PRO A 117 9.08 12.81 9.08
N SER A 118 8.47 12.54 10.22
CA SER A 118 7.20 11.86 10.36
C SER A 118 6.31 12.65 11.29
N GLU A 119 5.14 13.08 10.81
CA GLU A 119 4.16 13.84 11.61
C GLU A 119 3.77 13.12 12.91
N ARG A 120 3.78 11.79 12.92
CA ARG A 120 3.38 10.97 14.07
C ARG A 120 4.52 10.67 15.03
N HIS A 121 5.74 10.52 14.52
CA HIS A 121 6.87 9.96 15.27
C HIS A 121 8.11 10.86 15.31
N GLY A 122 7.99 12.10 14.84
CA GLY A 122 9.08 13.06 14.74
C GLY A 122 10.02 12.72 13.60
N GLU A 123 10.93 11.77 13.83
CA GLU A 123 11.91 11.30 12.85
C GLU A 123 11.95 9.78 12.78
N VAL A 124 11.86 9.25 11.56
CA VAL A 124 11.88 7.80 11.29
C VAL A 124 13.00 7.47 10.33
N ALA A 125 13.50 6.23 10.37
CA ALA A 125 14.52 5.78 9.43
C ALA A 125 14.00 5.81 7.99
N ASP A 126 14.83 6.27 7.07
CA ASP A 126 14.51 6.35 5.64
C ASP A 126 14.54 4.96 4.99
N LEU A 127 13.38 4.32 4.92
CA LEU A 127 13.24 2.99 4.32
C LEU A 127 13.37 3.01 2.79
N GLU A 128 13.06 4.12 2.12
CA GLU A 128 13.21 4.20 0.66
C GLU A 128 14.69 4.27 0.29
N ARG A 129 15.45 5.12 1.00
CA ARG A 129 16.90 5.20 0.82
C ARG A 129 17.59 3.89 1.16
N LEU A 130 17.19 3.21 2.23
CA LEU A 130 17.69 1.87 2.54
C LEU A 130 17.36 0.89 1.41
N SER A 131 16.13 0.90 0.88
CA SER A 131 15.75 0.00 -0.21
C SER A 131 16.57 0.23 -1.47
N ASN A 132 16.92 1.48 -1.78
CA ASN A 132 17.75 1.82 -2.93
C ASN A 132 19.20 1.41 -2.71
N PHE A 133 19.73 1.60 -1.48
CA PHE A 133 21.04 1.09 -1.10
C PHE A 133 21.14 -0.42 -1.29
N LEU A 134 20.18 -1.20 -0.79
CA LEU A 134 20.16 -2.66 -0.92
C LEU A 134 20.13 -3.16 -2.37
N LYS A 135 19.59 -2.36 -3.29
CA LYS A 135 19.55 -2.66 -4.73
C LYS A 135 20.83 -2.25 -5.45
N SER A 136 21.57 -1.29 -4.90
CA SER A 136 22.78 -0.74 -5.51
C SER A 136 23.96 -1.70 -5.45
N ASP A 137 24.97 -1.44 -6.28
CA ASP A 137 26.25 -2.16 -6.26
C ASP A 137 27.07 -1.93 -4.99
N LEU A 138 26.70 -0.92 -4.20
CA LEU A 138 27.37 -0.59 -2.93
C LEU A 138 26.90 -1.46 -1.77
N SER A 139 25.78 -2.18 -1.91
CA SER A 139 25.32 -3.08 -0.86
C SER A 139 26.13 -4.38 -0.87
N PRO A 140 26.64 -4.84 0.30
CA PRO A 140 27.32 -6.12 0.39
C PRO A 140 26.39 -7.31 0.11
N VAL A 141 25.07 -7.13 0.24
CA VAL A 141 24.07 -8.16 -0.06
C VAL A 141 22.93 -7.55 -0.86
N LYS A 142 22.71 -8.04 -2.08
CA LYS A 142 21.65 -7.56 -2.98
C LYS A 142 20.39 -8.41 -2.86
N LYS A 143 19.75 -8.33 -1.70
CA LYS A 143 18.48 -9.02 -1.42
C LYS A 143 17.52 -8.12 -0.66
N PRO A 144 16.22 -8.43 -0.64
CA PRO A 144 15.28 -7.83 0.31
C PRO A 144 15.63 -8.24 1.74
N LEU A 145 15.57 -7.31 2.69
CA LEU A 145 15.93 -7.51 4.09
C LEU A 145 15.18 -8.68 4.73
N LYS A 146 13.87 -8.81 4.46
CA LYS A 146 13.05 -9.93 4.97
C LYS A 146 13.40 -11.30 4.37
N LYS A 147 14.15 -11.35 3.27
CA LYS A 147 14.61 -12.59 2.61
C LYS A 147 16.08 -12.90 2.88
N MET A 148 16.74 -12.12 3.72
CA MET A 148 18.14 -12.35 4.09
C MET A 148 18.23 -13.33 5.24
N GLU A 149 19.27 -14.16 5.18
CA GLU A 149 19.66 -14.99 6.31
C GLU A 149 20.36 -14.16 7.39
N PRO A 150 20.36 -14.60 8.67
CA PRO A 150 20.93 -13.83 9.78
C PRO A 150 22.40 -13.42 9.58
N TRP A 151 23.19 -14.25 8.90
CA TRP A 151 24.59 -13.97 8.58
C TRP A 151 24.74 -12.93 7.46
N GLU A 152 23.80 -12.86 6.52
CA GLU A 152 23.76 -11.83 5.47
C GLU A 152 23.40 -10.46 6.07
N VAL A 153 22.45 -10.43 7.01
CA VAL A 153 22.09 -9.21 7.74
C VAL A 153 23.28 -8.69 8.56
N SER A 154 24.06 -9.59 9.18
CA SER A 154 25.28 -9.21 9.91
C SER A 154 26.29 -8.47 9.03
N LYS A 155 26.48 -8.88 7.76
CA LYS A 155 27.38 -8.19 6.82
C LYS A 155 26.92 -6.75 6.54
N ILE A 156 25.61 -6.53 6.43
CA ILE A 156 25.04 -5.19 6.25
C ILE A 156 25.25 -4.34 7.50
N ILE A 157 25.04 -4.89 8.68
CA ILE A 157 25.27 -4.20 9.94
C ILE A 157 26.74 -3.77 10.05
N GLU A 158 27.68 -4.65 9.70
CA GLU A 158 29.11 -4.34 9.72
C GLU A 158 29.47 -3.24 8.72
N CYS A 159 28.92 -3.30 7.49
CA CYS A 159 29.07 -2.23 6.50
C CYS A 159 28.61 -0.87 7.05
N PHE A 160 27.43 -0.80 7.66
CA PHE A 160 26.94 0.44 8.25
C PHE A 160 27.81 0.90 9.43
N LYS A 161 28.29 0.00 10.28
CA LYS A 161 29.26 0.36 11.34
C LYS A 161 30.52 0.98 10.77
N SER A 162 31.09 0.40 9.71
CA SER A 162 32.26 0.98 9.04
C SER A 162 31.97 2.36 8.45
N MET A 163 30.78 2.58 7.87
CA MET A 163 30.36 3.90 7.39
C MET A 163 30.23 4.92 8.52
N ILE A 164 29.67 4.52 9.66
CA ILE A 164 29.55 5.36 10.86
C ILE A 164 30.94 5.74 11.36
N THR A 165 31.84 4.77 11.54
CA THR A 165 33.21 5.05 11.97
C THR A 165 33.90 6.02 11.01
N LYS A 166 33.73 5.88 9.70
CA LYS A 166 34.31 6.85 8.73
C LYS A 166 33.70 8.25 8.81
N LYS A 167 32.44 8.37 9.21
CA LYS A 167 31.73 9.66 9.29
C LYS A 167 32.07 10.45 10.55
N TYR A 168 32.32 9.76 11.66
CA TYR A 168 32.53 10.36 12.98
C TYR A 168 33.98 10.23 13.50
N LYS A 169 34.90 9.76 12.65
CA LYS A 169 36.33 9.74 12.92
C LYS A 169 36.98 10.98 12.32
#